data_AF-A0A914M8A2-F1
#
_entry.id   AF-A0A914M8A2-F1
#
_cell.length_a   1.000
_cell.length_b   1.000
_cell.length_c   1.000
_cell.angle_alpha   90.00
_cell.angle_beta   90.00
_cell.angle_gamma   90.00
#
_symmetry.space_group_name_H-M   'P 1'
#
loop_
_entity.id
_entity.type
_entity.pdbx_description
1 polymer ?
#
loop_
_entity_poly.entity_id
_entity_poly.type
_entity_poly.pdbx_seq_one_letter_code
_entity_poly.pdbx_strand_id
1 'polypeptide(L)'
;MQVYRAHSYKDQRGYDDQIVVVVGVGNSGVDIAVELSRVAKQVYLVTRRGTWVLFRNMDHSYPFDMALNTRWWHILKQIVPSSATSWHLEKIFNRRFNHAKFGLKPKHSILAAHLTVNDELPNRLCCGTVRVKPNIREFLPDGNGIIFEDGSEIKNVDHLILATGYSFSFPLAEHGTLIPVVENEMDLYLYMYPPQLSPKNTLAVIGLIQPLGSIMPIAEMQARLFFEVLNGNVVLPKWRAMQDNIRERKEKLQARYVDYIDYMDELARLIGCLPALGKYAISDPTFYQKLLFGANAPYVYRLDGPGKWEGARNAIMTLEERIYAGMRGVELKENSISTNLEEKDLTPATGPPFNERQKRTNILKQRLSRQFNF
;
A
#
# COMPACT_ATOMS: atom_id res chain seq x y z
N MET A 1 33.55 6.81 -12.59
CA MET A 1 32.19 6.40 -12.19
C MET A 1 31.15 7.17 -13.00
N GLN A 2 30.15 6.49 -13.57
CA GLN A 2 29.00 7.11 -14.25
C GLN A 2 27.87 7.37 -13.26
N VAL A 3 27.24 8.54 -13.32
CA VAL A 3 26.17 8.94 -12.38
C VAL A 3 24.92 9.31 -13.15
N TYR A 4 23.77 8.73 -12.76
CA TYR A 4 22.48 9.06 -13.35
C TYR A 4 21.34 8.75 -12.38
N ARG A 5 20.14 9.24 -12.69
CA ARG A 5 18.94 8.98 -11.89
C ARG A 5 18.28 7.67 -12.31
N ALA A 6 17.54 7.06 -11.38
CA ALA A 6 16.74 5.87 -11.64
C ALA A 6 15.78 6.01 -12.83
N HIS A 7 15.35 7.24 -13.17
CA HIS A 7 14.54 7.51 -14.37
C HIS A 7 15.20 7.05 -15.69
N SER A 8 16.53 7.18 -15.77
CA SER A 8 17.32 6.83 -16.95
C SER A 8 17.58 5.32 -17.06
N TYR A 9 17.43 4.58 -15.96
CA TYR A 9 17.56 3.12 -15.97
C TYR A 9 16.42 2.48 -16.74
N LYS A 10 16.73 1.45 -17.54
CA LYS A 10 15.76 0.73 -18.39
C LYS A 10 15.84 -0.78 -18.23
N ASP A 11 17.05 -1.33 -18.18
CA ASP A 11 17.29 -2.75 -18.00
C ASP A 11 18.73 -3.01 -17.51
N GLN A 12 19.01 -4.27 -17.20
CA GLN A 12 20.27 -4.75 -16.63
C GLN A 12 21.43 -4.92 -17.63
N ARG A 13 21.25 -4.67 -18.94
CA ARG A 13 22.30 -4.93 -19.94
C ARG A 13 23.43 -3.91 -19.81
N GLY A 14 24.67 -4.39 -19.87
CA GLY A 14 25.87 -3.54 -19.76
C GLY A 14 26.33 -3.30 -18.33
N TYR A 15 25.73 -3.98 -17.35
CA TYR A 15 26.15 -3.99 -15.94
C TYR A 15 26.92 -5.24 -15.55
N ASP A 16 27.18 -6.14 -16.51
CA ASP A 16 27.93 -7.37 -16.32
C ASP A 16 29.32 -7.08 -15.75
N ASP A 17 29.66 -7.78 -14.66
CA ASP A 17 30.91 -7.63 -13.92
C ASP A 17 31.23 -6.21 -13.39
N GLN A 18 30.24 -5.31 -13.37
CA GLN A 18 30.40 -3.94 -12.85
C GLN A 18 30.16 -3.85 -11.34
N ILE A 19 30.76 -2.85 -10.68
CA ILE A 19 30.43 -2.46 -9.30
C ILE A 19 29.42 -1.31 -9.35
N VAL A 20 28.23 -1.56 -8.80
CA VAL A 20 27.12 -0.61 -8.84
C VAL A 20 26.72 -0.16 -7.44
N VAL A 21 26.44 1.13 -7.29
CA VAL A 21 25.93 1.73 -6.06
C VAL A 21 24.57 2.35 -6.35
N VAL A 22 23.53 1.92 -5.63
CA VAL A 22 22.17 2.46 -5.75
C VAL A 22 21.84 3.27 -4.51
N VAL A 23 21.50 4.55 -4.69
CA VAL A 23 21.20 5.48 -3.61
C VAL A 23 19.70 5.64 -3.43
N GLY A 24 19.20 5.21 -2.27
CA GLY A 24 17.79 5.29 -1.91
C GLY A 24 17.12 3.93 -1.88
N VAL A 25 16.34 3.70 -0.83
CA VAL A 25 15.61 2.46 -0.57
C VAL A 25 14.10 2.61 -0.83
N GLY A 26 13.73 3.47 -1.77
CA GLY A 26 12.38 3.44 -2.33
C GLY A 26 12.17 2.22 -3.23
N ASN A 27 10.93 1.94 -3.62
CA ASN A 27 10.60 0.79 -4.47
C ASN A 27 11.51 0.67 -5.70
N SER A 28 11.69 1.76 -6.47
CA SER A 28 12.57 1.74 -7.65
C SER A 28 14.04 1.45 -7.31
N GLY A 29 14.57 1.99 -6.22
CA GLY A 29 15.96 1.77 -5.84
C GLY A 29 16.21 0.31 -5.44
N VAL A 30 15.28 -0.28 -4.71
CA VAL A 30 15.36 -1.69 -4.32
C VAL A 30 15.18 -2.62 -5.52
N ASP A 31 14.21 -2.35 -6.40
CA ASP A 31 14.00 -3.16 -7.60
C ASP A 31 15.23 -3.13 -8.52
N ILE A 32 15.80 -1.94 -8.77
CA ILE A 32 17.03 -1.79 -9.56
C ILE A 32 18.20 -2.54 -8.89
N ALA A 33 18.38 -2.39 -7.58
CA ALA A 33 19.46 -3.06 -6.87
C ALA A 33 19.34 -4.59 -6.95
N VAL A 34 18.13 -5.12 -6.80
CA VAL A 34 17.84 -6.56 -6.90
C VAL A 34 18.07 -7.08 -8.32
N GLU A 35 17.58 -6.36 -9.33
CA GLU A 35 17.74 -6.74 -10.73
C GLU A 35 19.22 -6.79 -11.12
N LEU A 36 19.96 -5.70 -10.83
CA LEU A 36 21.38 -5.61 -11.12
C LEU A 36 22.23 -6.63 -10.36
N SER A 37 21.82 -7.06 -9.17
CA SER A 37 22.55 -8.07 -8.39
C SER A 37 22.62 -9.46 -9.03
N ARG A 38 21.92 -9.67 -10.16
CA ARG A 38 21.96 -10.91 -10.95
C ARG A 38 23.13 -10.95 -11.92
N VAL A 39 23.64 -9.80 -12.35
CA VAL A 39 24.66 -9.68 -13.42
C VAL A 39 25.89 -8.89 -12.99
N ALA A 40 25.71 -7.94 -12.08
CA ALA A 40 26.80 -7.10 -11.58
C ALA A 40 27.74 -7.90 -10.68
N LYS A 41 29.02 -7.49 -10.67
CA LYS A 41 30.04 -8.05 -9.77
C LYS A 41 29.69 -7.81 -8.31
N GLN A 42 29.16 -6.63 -8.00
CA GLN A 42 28.67 -6.30 -6.67
C GLN A 42 27.69 -5.12 -6.73
N VAL A 43 26.62 -5.19 -5.91
CA VAL A 43 25.68 -4.08 -5.75
C VAL A 43 25.69 -3.59 -4.30
N TYR A 44 25.85 -2.28 -4.12
CA TYR A 44 25.71 -1.61 -2.83
C TYR A 44 24.42 -0.80 -2.80
N LEU A 45 23.60 -1.00 -1.77
CA LEU A 45 22.35 -0.28 -1.56
C LEU A 45 22.51 0.72 -0.42
N VAL A 46 22.52 2.01 -0.77
CA VAL A 46 22.76 3.11 0.17
C VAL A 46 21.45 3.60 0.78
N THR A 47 21.42 3.69 2.11
CA THR A 47 20.31 4.26 2.85
C THR A 47 20.75 5.15 4.00
N ARG A 48 20.05 6.27 4.18
CA ARG A 48 20.26 7.18 5.32
C ARG A 48 19.40 6.85 6.53
N ARG A 49 18.17 6.38 6.28
CA ARG A 49 17.15 6.21 7.34
C ARG A 49 16.70 4.76 7.52
N GLY A 50 17.10 3.85 6.63
CA GLY A 50 16.47 2.53 6.55
C GLY A 50 15.06 2.59 5.94
N THR A 51 14.42 1.44 5.80
CA THR A 51 13.04 1.30 5.36
C THR A 51 12.47 -0.03 5.83
N TRP A 52 11.14 -0.10 5.95
CA TRP A 52 10.45 -1.36 6.13
C TRP A 52 10.19 -1.99 4.76
N VAL A 53 10.66 -3.23 4.61
CA VAL A 53 10.52 -4.07 3.42
C VAL A 53 9.39 -5.07 3.65
N LEU A 54 8.45 -5.07 2.70
CA LEU A 54 7.25 -5.88 2.69
C LEU A 54 7.26 -6.81 1.47
N PHE A 55 6.42 -7.82 1.55
CA PHE A 55 6.24 -8.83 0.52
C PHE A 55 4.86 -8.70 -0.09
N ARG A 56 4.72 -9.02 -1.38
CA ARG A 56 3.44 -8.99 -2.09
C ARG A 56 2.47 -10.03 -1.53
N ASN A 57 3.01 -11.15 -1.06
CA ASN A 57 2.24 -12.25 -0.49
C ASN A 57 2.50 -12.39 1.02
N MET A 58 1.41 -12.54 1.76
CA MET A 58 1.39 -12.87 3.18
C MET A 58 1.41 -14.39 3.38
N ASP A 59 1.20 -14.82 4.63
CA ASP A 59 1.01 -16.23 4.97
C ASP A 59 -0.05 -16.87 4.05
N HIS A 60 0.14 -18.14 3.72
CA HIS A 60 -0.79 -18.90 2.87
C HIS A 60 -0.93 -18.36 1.43
N SER A 61 0.06 -17.58 0.97
CA SER A 61 0.09 -17.00 -0.38
C SER A 61 -1.04 -16.00 -0.67
N TYR A 62 -1.64 -15.44 0.38
CA TYR A 62 -2.70 -14.45 0.22
C TYR A 62 -2.10 -13.08 -0.13
N PRO A 63 -2.60 -12.36 -1.15
CA PRO A 63 -2.12 -11.03 -1.48
C PRO A 63 -2.22 -10.06 -0.30
N PHE A 64 -1.15 -9.31 -0.06
CA PHE A 64 -1.02 -8.44 1.10
C PHE A 64 -2.07 -7.33 1.15
N ASP A 65 -2.30 -6.68 0.01
CA ASP A 65 -3.27 -5.60 -0.15
C ASP A 65 -4.69 -6.07 0.14
N MET A 66 -5.05 -7.30 -0.25
CA MET A 66 -6.33 -7.90 0.09
C MET A 66 -6.51 -8.16 1.58
N ALA A 67 -5.45 -8.54 2.29
CA ALA A 67 -5.51 -8.80 3.72
C ALA A 67 -5.67 -7.50 4.53
N LEU A 68 -4.99 -6.43 4.11
CA LEU A 68 -5.04 -5.15 4.81
C LEU A 68 -6.24 -4.28 4.42
N ASN A 69 -6.64 -4.29 3.15
CA ASN A 69 -7.74 -3.46 2.67
C ASN A 69 -9.07 -4.19 2.86
N THR A 70 -9.41 -4.54 4.10
CA THR A 70 -10.73 -5.08 4.47
C THR A 70 -11.47 -4.08 5.35
N ARG A 71 -12.80 -4.06 5.29
CA ARG A 71 -13.60 -3.16 6.14
C ARG A 71 -13.48 -3.50 7.62
N TRP A 72 -13.39 -4.79 7.94
CA TRP A 72 -13.14 -5.26 9.30
C TRP A 72 -11.82 -4.73 9.86
N TRP A 73 -10.73 -4.86 9.11
CA TRP A 73 -9.44 -4.32 9.55
C TRP A 73 -9.47 -2.80 9.69
N HIS A 74 -10.17 -2.13 8.77
CA HIS A 74 -10.38 -0.69 8.85
C HIS A 74 -11.13 -0.27 10.14
N ILE A 75 -12.22 -0.94 10.50
CA ILE A 75 -12.94 -0.70 11.76
C ILE A 75 -12.04 -0.97 12.97
N LEU A 76 -11.29 -2.08 12.96
CA LEU A 76 -10.37 -2.40 14.05
C LEU A 76 -9.29 -1.31 14.22
N LYS A 77 -8.73 -0.79 13.13
CA LYS A 77 -7.74 0.29 13.16
C LYS A 77 -8.26 1.58 13.81
N GLN A 78 -9.57 1.85 13.75
CA GLN A 78 -10.17 3.03 14.39
C GLN A 78 -10.32 2.86 15.91
N ILE A 79 -10.38 1.63 16.40
CA ILE A 79 -10.55 1.31 17.83
C ILE A 79 -9.20 1.09 18.51
N VAL A 80 -8.25 0.47 17.79
CA VAL A 80 -6.94 0.10 18.32
C VAL A 80 -5.94 1.27 18.19
N PRO A 81 -5.23 1.65 19.27
CA PRO A 81 -4.21 2.70 19.18
C PRO A 81 -3.15 2.43 18.10
N SER A 82 -2.73 3.47 17.40
CA SER A 82 -1.79 3.37 16.27
C SER A 82 -0.44 2.74 16.65
N SER A 83 0.00 2.91 17.89
CA SER A 83 1.22 2.29 18.43
C SER A 83 1.11 0.77 18.52
N ALA A 84 -0.02 0.24 18.97
CA ALA A 84 -0.27 -1.20 19.05
C ALA A 84 -0.37 -1.82 17.65
N THR A 85 -1.08 -1.17 16.73
CA THR A 85 -1.16 -1.59 15.32
C THR A 85 0.21 -1.60 14.66
N SER A 86 1.01 -0.55 14.87
CA SER A 86 2.37 -0.46 14.33
C SER A 86 3.28 -1.55 14.90
N TRP A 87 3.28 -1.74 16.22
CA TRP A 87 4.05 -2.80 16.87
C TRP A 87 3.69 -4.20 16.34
N HIS A 88 2.40 -4.47 16.15
CA HIS A 88 1.93 -5.75 15.64
C HIS A 88 2.41 -5.99 14.20
N LEU A 89 2.28 -5.00 13.31
CA LEU A 89 2.76 -5.07 11.94
C LEU A 89 4.29 -5.23 11.90
N GLU A 90 5.03 -4.46 12.68
CA GLU A 90 6.50 -4.60 12.81
C GLU A 90 6.90 -6.01 13.25
N LYS A 91 6.17 -6.61 14.18
CA LYS A 91 6.40 -7.99 14.61
C LYS A 91 6.17 -8.97 13.47
N ILE A 92 5.08 -8.83 12.71
CA ILE A 92 4.79 -9.69 11.55
C ILE A 92 5.93 -9.61 10.53
N PHE A 93 6.33 -8.42 10.10
CA PHE A 93 7.35 -8.29 9.06
C PHE A 93 8.73 -8.73 9.53
N ASN A 94 9.09 -8.47 10.79
CA ASN A 94 10.35 -8.96 11.36
C ASN A 94 10.42 -10.48 11.51
N ARG A 95 9.28 -11.21 11.52
CA ARG A 95 9.29 -12.68 11.50
C ARG A 95 9.82 -13.22 10.18
N ARG A 96 9.47 -12.57 9.06
CA ARG A 96 9.91 -12.98 7.72
C ARG A 96 11.28 -12.42 7.36
N PHE A 97 11.57 -11.18 7.78
CA PHE A 97 12.82 -10.51 7.49
C PHE A 97 13.21 -9.58 8.64
N ASN A 98 14.27 -9.92 9.38
CA ASN A 98 14.72 -9.08 10.50
C ASN A 98 15.48 -7.85 9.99
N HIS A 99 14.79 -6.72 9.90
CA HIS A 99 15.31 -5.49 9.30
C HIS A 99 16.55 -4.94 10.02
N ALA A 100 16.66 -5.16 11.33
CA ALA A 100 17.79 -4.66 12.11
C ALA A 100 19.08 -5.41 11.77
N LYS A 101 19.00 -6.73 11.60
CA LYS A 101 20.15 -7.57 11.23
C LYS A 101 20.75 -7.20 9.87
N PHE A 102 19.94 -6.66 8.97
CA PHE A 102 20.36 -6.25 7.62
C PHE A 102 20.60 -4.73 7.48
N GLY A 103 20.60 -3.97 8.58
CA GLY A 103 20.86 -2.52 8.54
C GLY A 103 19.75 -1.69 7.88
N LEU A 104 18.53 -2.23 7.78
CA LEU A 104 17.39 -1.56 7.15
C LEU A 104 16.36 -1.03 8.15
N LYS A 105 16.41 -1.42 9.43
CA LYS A 105 15.40 -0.98 10.42
C LYS A 105 15.43 0.54 10.58
N PRO A 106 14.34 1.26 10.25
CA PRO A 106 14.29 2.70 10.45
C PRO A 106 13.98 3.08 11.90
N LYS A 107 14.17 4.37 12.24
CA LYS A 107 13.84 4.92 13.56
C LYS A 107 12.34 5.16 13.76
N HIS A 108 11.59 5.35 12.68
CA HIS A 108 10.14 5.57 12.72
C HIS A 108 9.37 4.25 12.72
N SER A 109 8.13 4.28 13.20
CA SER A 109 7.24 3.13 13.15
C SER A 109 6.85 2.77 11.72
N ILE A 110 6.33 1.56 11.52
CA ILE A 110 6.04 1.07 10.17
C ILE A 110 5.02 1.89 9.38
N LEU A 111 3.97 2.39 10.03
CA LEU A 111 2.93 3.17 9.34
C LEU A 111 3.29 4.65 9.17
N ALA A 112 4.45 5.09 9.68
CA ALA A 112 4.86 6.49 9.66
C ALA A 112 5.57 6.93 8.36
N ALA A 113 5.99 5.99 7.51
CA ALA A 113 6.64 6.31 6.24
C ALA A 113 6.23 5.31 5.14
N HIS A 114 6.64 5.60 3.90
CA HIS A 114 6.36 4.73 2.76
C HIS A 114 7.08 3.39 2.95
N LEU A 115 6.35 2.34 2.60
CA LEU A 115 6.81 0.97 2.69
C LEU A 115 7.45 0.56 1.36
N THR A 116 8.51 -0.22 1.43
CA THR A 116 9.15 -0.80 0.25
C THR A 116 8.60 -2.19 0.02
N VAL A 117 8.10 -2.50 -1.17
CA VAL A 117 7.58 -3.83 -1.50
C VAL A 117 8.55 -4.53 -2.44
N ASN A 118 9.23 -5.55 -1.94
CA ASN A 118 10.12 -6.36 -2.76
C ASN A 118 10.26 -7.78 -2.18
N ASP A 119 10.01 -8.80 -3.00
CA ASP A 119 10.00 -10.19 -2.57
C ASP A 119 11.38 -10.88 -2.58
N GLU A 120 12.37 -10.27 -3.26
CA GLU A 120 13.69 -10.86 -3.50
C GLU A 120 14.81 -10.25 -2.67
N LEU A 121 14.69 -8.99 -2.25
CA LEU A 121 15.74 -8.24 -1.55
C LEU A 121 16.33 -9.01 -0.36
N PRO A 122 15.53 -9.61 0.55
CA PRO A 122 16.08 -10.41 1.64
C PRO A 122 17.02 -11.52 1.19
N ASN A 123 16.66 -12.24 0.11
CA ASN A 123 17.49 -13.32 -0.42
C ASN A 123 18.79 -12.78 -1.03
N ARG A 124 18.73 -11.65 -1.74
CA ARG A 124 19.92 -10.99 -2.29
C ARG A 124 20.87 -10.49 -1.21
N LEU A 125 20.33 -10.00 -0.10
CA LEU A 125 21.11 -9.60 1.07
C LEU A 125 21.77 -10.81 1.74
N CYS A 126 21.04 -11.92 1.93
CA CYS A 126 21.59 -13.16 2.48
C CYS A 126 22.73 -13.75 1.62
N CYS A 127 22.60 -13.70 0.30
CA CYS A 127 23.64 -14.14 -0.62
C CYS A 127 24.83 -13.15 -0.71
N GLY A 128 24.68 -11.93 -0.19
CA GLY A 128 25.70 -10.90 -0.24
C GLY A 128 25.94 -10.28 -1.62
N THR A 129 25.02 -10.51 -2.57
CA THR A 129 25.01 -9.89 -3.91
C THR A 129 24.46 -8.46 -3.88
N VAL A 130 23.69 -8.14 -2.85
CA VAL A 130 23.36 -6.77 -2.44
C VAL A 130 23.92 -6.55 -1.05
N ARG A 131 24.60 -5.42 -0.82
CA ARG A 131 25.13 -5.03 0.49
C ARG A 131 24.65 -3.65 0.89
N VAL A 132 23.98 -3.54 2.03
CA VAL A 132 23.51 -2.25 2.54
C VAL A 132 24.70 -1.42 3.03
N LYS A 133 24.69 -0.13 2.69
CA LYS A 133 25.66 0.86 3.15
C LYS A 133 24.95 2.07 3.76
N PRO A 134 25.57 2.74 4.76
CA PRO A 134 25.04 4.00 5.26
C PRO A 134 25.20 5.10 4.22
N ASN A 135 24.78 6.31 4.56
CA ASN A 135 24.81 7.42 3.64
C ASN A 135 26.25 7.75 3.16
N ILE A 136 26.34 8.32 1.95
CA ILE A 136 27.63 8.71 1.36
C ILE A 136 28.14 9.94 2.08
N ARG A 137 29.39 9.89 2.54
CA ARG A 137 30.10 11.03 3.13
C ARG A 137 30.81 11.85 2.06
N GLU A 138 31.65 11.20 1.28
CA GLU A 138 32.48 11.85 0.26
C GLU A 138 32.89 10.87 -0.85
N PHE A 139 33.22 11.41 -2.02
CA PHE A 139 33.80 10.66 -3.13
C PHE A 139 35.32 10.73 -3.06
N LEU A 140 36.01 9.64 -3.41
CA LEU A 140 37.46 9.63 -3.45
C LEU A 140 37.98 10.54 -4.58
N PRO A 141 39.19 11.13 -4.43
CA PRO A 141 39.79 12.02 -5.43
C PRO A 141 40.02 11.38 -6.81
N ASP A 142 40.12 10.05 -6.87
CA ASP A 142 40.26 9.27 -8.11
C ASP A 142 38.98 9.21 -8.95
N GLY A 143 37.85 9.69 -8.42
CA GLY A 143 36.56 9.76 -9.12
C GLY A 143 35.88 8.39 -9.30
N ASN A 144 36.38 7.32 -8.68
CA ASN A 144 35.79 5.99 -8.74
C ASN A 144 35.71 5.28 -7.37
N GLY A 145 35.98 5.97 -6.25
CA GLY A 145 35.68 5.46 -4.92
C GLY A 145 34.65 6.28 -4.14
N ILE A 146 34.09 5.64 -3.10
CA ILE A 146 33.08 6.23 -2.21
C ILE A 146 33.45 5.89 -0.77
N ILE A 147 33.45 6.92 0.09
CA ILE A 147 33.53 6.79 1.54
C ILE A 147 32.14 7.01 2.14
N PHE A 148 31.72 6.10 3.02
CA PHE A 148 30.44 6.16 3.71
C PHE A 148 30.57 6.76 5.12
N GLU A 149 29.44 7.12 5.73
CA GLU A 149 29.39 7.71 7.08
C GLU A 149 29.94 6.80 8.19
N ASP A 150 29.95 5.48 7.99
CA ASP A 150 30.58 4.53 8.93
C ASP A 150 32.11 4.40 8.75
N GLY A 151 32.70 5.19 7.86
CA GLY A 151 34.11 5.14 7.52
C GLY A 151 34.48 3.99 6.58
N SER A 152 33.54 3.15 6.17
CA SER A 152 33.81 2.13 5.17
C SER A 152 34.00 2.75 3.79
N GLU A 153 34.84 2.10 2.99
CA GLU A 153 35.25 2.59 1.68
C GLU A 153 35.03 1.50 0.62
N ILE A 154 34.63 1.92 -0.57
CA ILE A 154 34.63 1.08 -1.77
C ILE A 154 35.38 1.80 -2.89
N LYS A 155 36.12 1.05 -3.69
CA LYS A 155 36.90 1.54 -4.84
C LYS A 155 36.37 0.92 -6.13
N ASN A 156 36.75 1.50 -7.27
CA ASN A 156 36.41 1.01 -8.60
C ASN A 156 34.90 0.90 -8.84
N VAL A 157 34.14 1.89 -8.39
CA VAL A 157 32.70 2.01 -8.65
C VAL A 157 32.49 2.47 -10.09
N ASP A 158 31.81 1.64 -10.85
CA ASP A 158 31.52 1.89 -12.26
C ASP A 158 30.28 2.76 -12.40
N HIS A 159 29.23 2.48 -11.61
CA HIS A 159 27.93 3.17 -11.68
C HIS A 159 27.38 3.60 -10.33
N LEU A 160 26.84 4.82 -10.29
CA LEU A 160 26.06 5.38 -9.18
C LEU A 160 24.66 5.75 -9.66
N ILE A 161 23.65 5.05 -9.16
CA ILE A 161 22.24 5.23 -9.54
C ILE A 161 21.49 5.95 -8.43
N LEU A 162 20.99 7.15 -8.73
CA LEU A 162 20.23 7.97 -7.78
C LEU A 162 18.73 7.62 -7.85
N ALA A 163 18.26 6.80 -6.92
CA ALA A 163 16.86 6.43 -6.72
C ALA A 163 16.21 7.29 -5.60
N THR A 164 16.43 8.60 -5.66
CA THR A 164 16.06 9.57 -4.61
C THR A 164 14.67 10.17 -4.77
N GLY A 165 13.83 9.59 -5.63
CA GLY A 165 12.47 10.05 -5.90
C GLY A 165 12.36 11.15 -6.97
N TYR A 166 11.17 11.74 -7.06
CA TYR A 166 10.78 12.72 -8.08
C TYR A 166 10.17 13.96 -7.42
N SER A 167 10.26 15.09 -8.13
CA SER A 167 9.48 16.30 -7.86
C SER A 167 8.47 16.51 -8.99
N PHE A 168 7.43 17.30 -8.74
CA PHE A 168 6.42 17.64 -9.75
C PHE A 168 6.07 19.13 -9.70
N SER A 169 5.52 19.65 -10.79
CA SER A 169 5.06 21.03 -10.91
C SER A 169 3.95 21.13 -11.96
N PHE A 170 3.17 22.23 -11.92
CA PHE A 170 2.06 22.49 -12.85
C PHE A 170 2.30 23.76 -13.67
N PRO A 171 3.33 23.81 -14.55
CA PRO A 171 3.65 25.01 -15.31
C PRO A 171 2.54 25.46 -16.27
N LEU A 172 1.64 24.56 -16.66
CA LEU A 172 0.48 24.87 -17.51
C LEU A 172 -0.66 25.56 -16.76
N ALA A 173 -0.74 25.40 -15.44
CA ALA A 173 -1.82 25.96 -14.62
C ALA A 173 -1.42 27.37 -14.15
N GLU A 174 -1.74 28.38 -14.96
CA GLU A 174 -1.38 29.78 -14.73
C GLU A 174 0.12 29.96 -14.41
N HIS A 175 0.99 29.37 -15.23
CA HIS A 175 2.45 29.41 -15.01
C HIS A 175 2.89 28.84 -13.64
N GLY A 176 2.07 27.98 -13.03
CA GLY A 176 2.31 27.38 -11.71
C GLY A 176 1.77 28.17 -10.53
N THR A 177 1.10 29.31 -10.73
CA THR A 177 0.56 30.12 -9.62
C THR A 177 -0.76 29.61 -9.09
N LEU A 178 -1.59 28.99 -9.94
CA LEU A 178 -2.89 28.45 -9.53
C LEU A 178 -2.75 27.24 -8.60
N ILE A 179 -1.74 26.40 -8.85
CA ILE A 179 -1.43 25.20 -8.06
C ILE A 179 0.04 25.28 -7.65
N PRO A 180 0.37 26.09 -6.64
CA PRO A 180 1.73 26.21 -6.17
C PRO A 180 2.17 24.89 -5.51
N VAL A 181 3.36 24.43 -5.88
CA VAL A 181 3.98 23.25 -5.29
C VAL A 181 5.17 23.70 -4.45
N VAL A 182 5.06 23.52 -3.13
CA VAL A 182 6.10 23.87 -2.15
C VAL A 182 6.51 22.59 -1.46
N GLU A 183 7.80 22.22 -1.55
CA GLU A 183 8.34 20.98 -0.93
C GLU A 183 7.61 19.68 -1.32
N ASN A 184 7.12 19.61 -2.56
CA ASN A 184 6.25 18.55 -3.11
C ASN A 184 4.87 18.44 -2.42
N GLU A 185 4.40 19.52 -1.83
CA GLU A 185 3.08 19.64 -1.22
C GLU A 185 2.28 20.78 -1.89
N MET A 186 0.95 20.67 -1.81
CA MET A 186 0.02 21.60 -2.42
C MET A 186 -1.28 21.66 -1.64
N ASP A 187 -1.94 22.81 -1.72
CA ASP A 187 -3.19 23.08 -1.02
C ASP A 187 -4.37 22.81 -1.95
N LEU A 188 -4.74 21.53 -2.06
CA LEU A 188 -5.94 21.11 -2.79
C LEU A 188 -6.96 20.48 -1.87
N TYR A 189 -8.21 20.91 -2.01
CA TYR A 189 -9.33 20.25 -1.34
C TYR A 189 -9.51 18.84 -1.92
N LEU A 190 -9.54 17.84 -1.03
CA LEU A 190 -9.55 16.42 -1.37
C LEU A 190 -8.41 15.97 -2.31
N TYR A 191 -7.27 16.65 -2.32
CA TYR A 191 -6.18 16.40 -3.31
C TYR A 191 -6.61 16.59 -4.77
N MET A 192 -7.69 17.35 -5.00
CA MET A 192 -8.29 17.54 -6.32
C MET A 192 -8.48 19.01 -6.69
N TYR A 193 -9.15 19.78 -5.83
CA TYR A 193 -9.69 21.09 -6.23
C TYR A 193 -8.85 22.24 -5.69
N PRO A 194 -8.38 23.17 -6.54
CA PRO A 194 -7.79 24.43 -6.09
C PRO A 194 -8.89 25.27 -5.41
N PRO A 195 -8.78 25.57 -4.10
CA PRO A 195 -9.85 26.24 -3.38
C PRO A 195 -10.24 27.60 -3.97
N GLN A 196 -9.30 28.29 -4.61
CA GLN A 196 -9.46 29.60 -5.25
C GLN A 196 -10.53 29.58 -6.36
N LEU A 197 -10.83 28.41 -6.93
CA LEU A 197 -11.86 28.25 -7.96
C LEU A 197 -13.26 28.03 -7.39
N SER A 198 -13.41 27.90 -6.07
CA SER A 198 -14.72 27.83 -5.42
C SER A 198 -15.50 29.14 -5.67
N PRO A 199 -16.81 29.08 -6.00
CA PRO A 199 -17.66 27.89 -6.01
C PRO A 199 -17.78 27.19 -7.37
N LYS A 200 -17.12 27.70 -8.41
CA LYS A 200 -17.27 27.18 -9.79
C LYS A 200 -16.61 25.81 -9.97
N ASN A 201 -15.47 25.59 -9.33
CA ASN A 201 -14.78 24.29 -9.25
C ASN A 201 -14.59 23.59 -10.63
N THR A 202 -14.27 24.35 -11.67
CA THR A 202 -14.22 23.87 -13.07
C THR A 202 -12.91 23.15 -13.44
N LEU A 203 -11.97 23.04 -12.51
CA LEU A 203 -10.68 22.36 -12.71
C LEU A 203 -10.38 21.50 -11.49
N ALA A 204 -9.91 20.28 -11.73
CA ALA A 204 -9.46 19.35 -10.71
C ALA A 204 -8.20 18.61 -11.16
N VAL A 205 -7.35 18.27 -10.20
CA VAL A 205 -6.21 17.37 -10.38
C VAL A 205 -6.65 15.95 -10.04
N ILE A 206 -6.39 15.00 -10.94
CA ILE A 206 -6.75 13.59 -10.78
C ILE A 206 -5.47 12.76 -10.66
N GLY A 207 -5.46 11.81 -9.74
CA GLY A 207 -4.35 10.86 -9.53
C GLY A 207 -3.16 11.44 -8.78
N LEU A 208 -3.21 12.68 -8.29
CA LEU A 208 -2.10 13.25 -7.53
C LEU A 208 -2.29 13.07 -6.02
N ILE A 209 -2.18 11.82 -5.60
CA ILE A 209 -2.34 11.40 -4.20
C ILE A 209 -1.48 10.16 -3.97
N GLN A 210 -0.96 10.01 -2.76
CA GLN A 210 -0.18 8.83 -2.34
C GLN A 210 -0.96 8.06 -1.27
N PRO A 211 -1.81 7.12 -1.67
CA PRO A 211 -2.59 6.31 -0.73
C PRO A 211 -1.81 5.08 -0.25
N LEU A 212 -2.24 4.51 0.88
CA LEU A 212 -1.91 3.11 1.24
C LEU A 212 -2.84 2.15 0.47
N GLY A 213 -2.73 2.13 -0.86
CA GLY A 213 -3.59 1.34 -1.73
C GLY A 213 -3.33 1.62 -3.22
N SER A 214 -4.20 1.10 -4.08
CA SER A 214 -4.07 1.32 -5.53
C SER A 214 -4.56 2.72 -5.93
N ILE A 215 -3.78 3.40 -6.77
CA ILE A 215 -4.12 4.72 -7.33
C ILE A 215 -5.24 4.63 -8.38
N MET A 216 -5.36 3.50 -9.09
CA MET A 216 -6.29 3.41 -10.23
C MET A 216 -7.75 3.59 -9.81
N PRO A 217 -8.25 2.90 -8.76
CA PRO A 217 -9.61 3.16 -8.26
C PRO A 217 -9.80 4.55 -7.68
N ILE A 218 -8.75 5.12 -7.08
CA ILE A 218 -8.81 6.47 -6.54
C ILE A 218 -8.97 7.48 -7.66
N ALA A 219 -8.16 7.40 -8.71
CA ALA A 219 -8.27 8.28 -9.87
C ALA A 219 -9.65 8.16 -10.54
N GLU A 220 -10.21 6.95 -10.62
CA GLU A 220 -11.56 6.72 -11.12
C GLU A 220 -12.63 7.39 -10.24
N MET A 221 -12.56 7.23 -8.91
CA MET A 221 -13.48 7.91 -7.98
C MET A 221 -13.33 9.43 -7.98
N GLN A 222 -12.10 9.94 -8.07
CA GLN A 222 -11.84 11.37 -8.23
C GLN A 222 -12.47 11.88 -9.53
N ALA A 223 -12.32 11.16 -10.64
CA ALA A 223 -12.93 11.53 -11.91
C ALA A 223 -14.47 11.52 -11.82
N ARG A 224 -15.07 10.52 -11.18
CA ARG A 224 -16.53 10.49 -10.92
C ARG A 224 -16.98 11.72 -10.16
N LEU A 225 -16.33 12.04 -9.04
CA LEU A 225 -16.67 13.23 -8.26
C LEU A 225 -16.56 14.51 -9.10
N PHE A 226 -15.49 14.63 -9.90
CA PHE A 226 -15.29 15.78 -10.77
C PHE A 226 -16.44 16.00 -11.76
N PHE A 227 -16.89 14.96 -12.45
CA PHE A 227 -18.00 15.08 -13.38
C PHE A 227 -19.34 15.33 -12.68
N GLU A 228 -19.59 14.75 -11.50
CA GLU A 228 -20.80 15.06 -10.72
C GLU A 228 -20.82 16.53 -10.24
N VAL A 229 -19.65 17.11 -9.91
CA VAL A 229 -19.52 18.53 -9.57
C VAL A 229 -19.73 19.42 -10.79
N LEU A 230 -19.14 19.08 -11.95
CA LEU A 230 -19.32 19.84 -13.18
C LEU A 230 -20.78 19.83 -13.67
N ASN A 231 -21.48 18.71 -13.50
CA ASN A 231 -22.90 18.59 -13.85
C ASN A 231 -23.83 19.29 -12.84
N GLY A 232 -23.31 19.79 -11.71
CA GLY A 232 -24.09 20.44 -10.67
C GLY A 232 -24.85 19.47 -9.75
N ASN A 233 -24.64 18.16 -9.87
CA ASN A 233 -25.25 17.15 -9.00
C ASN A 233 -24.63 17.16 -7.59
N VAL A 234 -23.35 17.55 -7.49
CA VAL A 234 -22.63 17.68 -6.22
C VAL A 234 -22.12 19.11 -6.07
N VAL A 235 -22.47 19.75 -4.94
CA VAL A 235 -21.99 21.09 -4.60
C VAL A 235 -20.91 20.97 -3.53
N LEU A 236 -19.69 21.39 -3.88
CA LEU A 236 -18.56 21.42 -2.93
C LEU A 236 -18.69 22.58 -1.93
N PRO A 237 -18.06 22.47 -0.75
CA PRO A 237 -18.09 23.53 0.25
C PRO A 237 -17.43 24.84 -0.25
N LYS A 238 -17.76 25.96 0.39
CA LYS A 238 -17.12 27.26 0.07
C LYS A 238 -15.63 27.27 0.43
N TRP A 239 -14.87 28.16 -0.23
CA TRP A 239 -13.43 28.38 -0.06
C TRP A 239 -12.92 28.23 1.39
N ARG A 240 -13.57 28.89 2.36
CA ARG A 240 -13.11 28.87 3.77
C ARG A 240 -13.13 27.47 4.38
N ALA A 241 -14.20 26.72 4.14
CA ALA A 241 -14.34 25.35 4.62
C ALA A 241 -13.39 24.38 3.88
N MET A 242 -13.10 24.63 2.60
CA MET A 242 -12.06 23.89 1.87
C MET A 242 -10.67 24.11 2.50
N GLN A 243 -10.33 25.36 2.82
CA GLN A 243 -9.05 25.72 3.46
C GLN A 243 -8.92 25.10 4.86
N ASP A 244 -9.98 25.16 5.67
CA ASP A 244 -9.99 24.53 7.00
C ASP A 244 -9.80 23.02 6.89
N ASN A 245 -10.43 22.36 5.91
CA ASN A 245 -10.23 20.92 5.66
C ASN A 245 -8.79 20.58 5.25
N ILE A 246 -8.17 21.41 4.39
CA ILE A 246 -6.77 21.23 3.98
C ILE A 246 -5.84 21.34 5.18
N ARG A 247 -6.03 22.37 6.02
CA ARG A 247 -5.23 22.59 7.23
C ARG A 247 -5.37 21.40 8.19
N GLU A 248 -6.60 20.98 8.49
CA GLU A 248 -6.86 19.85 9.39
C GLU A 248 -6.24 18.54 8.87
N ARG A 249 -6.30 18.29 7.55
CA ARG A 249 -5.65 17.13 6.94
C ARG A 249 -4.14 17.17 7.09
N LYS A 250 -3.51 18.32 6.83
CA LYS A 250 -2.06 18.49 6.99
C LYS A 250 -1.61 18.27 8.44
N GLU A 251 -2.40 18.71 9.41
CA GLU A 251 -2.14 18.49 10.83
C GLU A 251 -2.28 17.01 11.24
N LYS A 252 -3.31 16.32 10.75
CA LYS A 252 -3.54 14.89 11.04
C LYS A 252 -2.54 13.97 10.35
N LEU A 253 -2.10 14.34 9.15
CA LEU A 253 -1.17 13.57 8.35
C LEU A 253 0.28 13.88 8.77
N GLN A 254 0.70 13.37 9.92
CA GLN A 254 2.13 13.37 10.28
C GLN A 254 2.97 12.52 9.30
N ALA A 255 2.32 11.55 8.64
CA ALA A 255 2.85 10.82 7.50
C ALA A 255 2.10 11.25 6.24
N ARG A 256 2.80 11.42 5.10
CA ARG A 256 2.29 11.93 3.81
C ARG A 256 1.23 11.04 3.13
N TYR A 257 0.59 10.09 3.83
CA TYR A 257 -0.22 9.04 3.22
C TYR A 257 -1.66 9.03 3.68
N VAL A 258 -2.53 8.82 2.71
CA VAL A 258 -3.97 8.79 2.92
C VAL A 258 -4.44 7.34 3.04
N ASP A 259 -5.26 7.03 4.05
CA ASP A 259 -5.89 5.70 4.15
C ASP A 259 -6.84 5.51 2.97
N TYR A 260 -6.68 4.37 2.28
CA TYR A 260 -7.41 4.07 1.05
C TYR A 260 -8.92 4.02 1.28
N ILE A 261 -9.38 3.36 2.35
CA ILE A 261 -10.81 3.17 2.58
C ILE A 261 -11.45 4.49 3.04
N ASP A 262 -10.81 5.24 3.94
CA ASP A 262 -11.32 6.54 4.41
C ASP A 262 -11.56 7.50 3.24
N TYR A 263 -10.57 7.62 2.35
CA TYR A 263 -10.64 8.54 1.23
C TYR A 263 -11.66 8.09 0.17
N MET A 264 -11.67 6.79 -0.16
CA MET A 264 -12.66 6.26 -1.11
C MET A 264 -14.08 6.39 -0.56
N ASP A 265 -14.31 6.12 0.72
CA ASP A 265 -15.62 6.27 1.37
C ASP A 265 -16.04 7.75 1.49
N GLU A 266 -15.10 8.69 1.64
CA GLU A 266 -15.37 10.12 1.57
C GLU A 266 -15.82 10.57 0.18
N LEU A 267 -15.10 10.20 -0.87
CA LEU A 267 -15.50 10.49 -2.25
C LEU A 267 -16.86 9.84 -2.56
N ALA A 268 -17.06 8.60 -2.12
CA ALA A 268 -18.31 7.88 -2.33
C ALA A 268 -19.50 8.52 -1.61
N ARG A 269 -19.30 9.12 -0.43
CA ARG A 269 -20.35 9.90 0.26
C ARG A 269 -20.73 11.15 -0.51
N LEU A 270 -19.76 11.87 -1.07
CA LEU A 270 -20.02 13.06 -1.88
C LEU A 270 -20.78 12.72 -3.17
N ILE A 271 -20.41 11.62 -3.83
CA ILE A 271 -21.07 11.13 -5.05
C ILE A 271 -22.45 10.51 -4.75
N GLY A 272 -22.66 10.02 -3.52
CA GLY A 272 -23.87 9.26 -3.16
C GLY A 272 -23.83 7.79 -3.61
N CYS A 273 -22.65 7.20 -3.74
CA CYS A 273 -22.44 5.79 -4.11
C CYS A 273 -21.81 4.94 -3.00
N LEU A 274 -21.72 5.46 -1.77
CA LEU A 274 -21.28 4.68 -0.62
C LEU A 274 -22.27 3.53 -0.38
N PRO A 275 -21.81 2.26 -0.32
CA PRO A 275 -22.70 1.11 -0.13
C PRO A 275 -23.38 1.17 1.24
N ALA A 276 -24.70 0.97 1.25
CA ALA A 276 -25.47 0.91 2.48
C ALA A 276 -25.29 -0.46 3.16
N LEU A 277 -24.18 -0.67 3.88
CA LEU A 277 -23.82 -1.98 4.46
C LEU A 277 -24.95 -2.63 5.29
N GLY A 278 -25.69 -1.84 6.07
CA GLY A 278 -26.80 -2.33 6.89
C GLY A 278 -27.96 -2.96 6.09
N LYS A 279 -28.19 -2.51 4.85
CA LYS A 279 -29.17 -3.10 3.93
C LYS A 279 -28.82 -4.56 3.63
N TYR A 280 -27.55 -4.81 3.32
CA TYR A 280 -27.06 -6.16 2.99
C TYR A 280 -27.05 -7.08 4.21
N ALA A 281 -26.80 -6.56 5.42
CA ALA A 281 -26.85 -7.36 6.64
C ALA A 281 -28.22 -8.05 6.84
N ILE A 282 -29.31 -7.39 6.39
CA ILE A 282 -30.67 -7.91 6.49
C ILE A 282 -31.05 -8.71 5.24
N SER A 283 -30.80 -8.18 4.04
CA SER A 283 -31.28 -8.78 2.79
C SER A 283 -30.42 -9.94 2.29
N ASP A 284 -29.11 -9.92 2.54
CA ASP A 284 -28.14 -10.90 2.04
C ASP A 284 -26.95 -11.04 3.01
N PRO A 285 -27.13 -11.79 4.12
CA PRO A 285 -26.12 -11.89 5.17
C PRO A 285 -24.78 -12.46 4.70
N THR A 286 -24.80 -13.38 3.73
CA THR A 286 -23.59 -13.95 3.14
C THR A 286 -22.79 -12.91 2.37
N PHE A 287 -23.47 -12.10 1.55
CA PHE A 287 -22.81 -11.01 0.86
C PHE A 287 -22.31 -9.93 1.82
N TYR A 288 -23.07 -9.62 2.88
CA TYR A 288 -22.63 -8.70 3.93
C TYR A 288 -21.34 -9.16 4.61
N GLN A 289 -21.21 -10.45 4.95
CA GLN A 289 -19.98 -11.00 5.51
C GLN A 289 -18.81 -10.84 4.54
N LYS A 290 -19.02 -11.06 3.23
CA LYS A 290 -17.99 -10.85 2.21
C LYS A 290 -17.57 -9.38 2.10
N LEU A 291 -18.51 -8.44 2.20
CA LEU A 291 -18.20 -6.99 2.22
C LEU A 291 -17.43 -6.56 3.47
N LEU A 292 -17.70 -7.20 4.62
CA LEU A 292 -17.07 -6.83 5.88
C LEU A 292 -15.66 -7.42 6.03
N PHE A 293 -15.52 -8.72 5.78
CA PHE A 293 -14.28 -9.46 6.04
C PHE A 293 -13.44 -9.73 4.80
N GLY A 294 -14.03 -9.66 3.60
CA GLY A 294 -13.31 -9.80 2.34
C GLY A 294 -12.54 -8.54 1.95
N ALA A 295 -11.73 -8.67 0.91
CA ALA A 295 -11.02 -7.53 0.32
C ALA A 295 -12.01 -6.48 -0.21
N ASN A 296 -11.80 -5.22 0.16
CA ASN A 296 -12.57 -4.06 -0.27
C ASN A 296 -12.15 -3.67 -1.70
N ALA A 297 -12.46 -4.54 -2.66
CA ALA A 297 -12.24 -4.31 -4.07
C ALA A 297 -13.12 -3.14 -4.57
N PRO A 298 -12.68 -2.39 -5.60
CA PRO A 298 -13.35 -1.17 -6.03
C PRO A 298 -14.77 -1.37 -6.57
N TYR A 299 -15.15 -2.61 -6.92
CA TYR A 299 -16.52 -2.98 -7.27
C TYR A 299 -17.55 -2.57 -6.20
N VAL A 300 -17.12 -2.47 -4.93
CA VAL A 300 -17.95 -2.03 -3.81
C VAL A 300 -18.56 -0.65 -4.06
N TYR A 301 -17.83 0.27 -4.70
CA TYR A 301 -18.29 1.62 -5.03
C TYR A 301 -19.18 1.70 -6.28
N ARG A 302 -19.58 0.54 -6.82
CA ARG A 302 -20.50 0.36 -7.94
C ARG A 302 -21.75 -0.45 -7.56
N LEU A 303 -21.96 -0.72 -6.27
CA LEU A 303 -23.12 -1.46 -5.77
C LEU A 303 -24.39 -0.61 -5.69
N ASP A 304 -24.25 0.64 -5.25
CA ASP A 304 -25.33 1.58 -5.01
C ASP A 304 -24.98 2.95 -5.64
N GLY A 305 -26.00 3.80 -5.81
CA GLY A 305 -25.83 5.17 -6.30
C GLY A 305 -25.56 5.32 -7.80
N PRO A 306 -25.16 6.54 -8.24
CA PRO A 306 -24.92 6.86 -9.64
C PRO A 306 -23.81 5.98 -10.25
N GLY A 307 -24.07 5.45 -11.45
CA GLY A 307 -23.12 4.57 -12.15
C GLY A 307 -23.00 3.16 -11.53
N LYS A 308 -24.05 2.69 -10.85
CA LYS A 308 -24.20 1.30 -10.40
C LYS A 308 -23.95 0.30 -11.53
N TRP A 309 -23.29 -0.81 -11.22
CA TRP A 309 -23.02 -1.89 -12.15
C TRP A 309 -23.65 -3.21 -11.67
N GLU A 310 -24.48 -3.83 -12.51
CA GLU A 310 -25.20 -5.07 -12.16
C GLU A 310 -24.25 -6.22 -11.82
N GLY A 311 -23.09 -6.30 -12.48
CA GLY A 311 -22.07 -7.31 -12.23
C GLY A 311 -21.29 -7.14 -10.93
N ALA A 312 -21.44 -6.02 -10.21
CA ALA A 312 -20.61 -5.69 -9.05
C ALA A 312 -20.71 -6.74 -7.94
N ARG A 313 -21.93 -7.20 -7.62
CA ARG A 313 -22.14 -8.24 -6.60
C ARG A 313 -21.43 -9.53 -6.99
N ASN A 314 -21.65 -10.00 -8.22
CA ASN A 314 -21.02 -11.23 -8.70
C ASN A 314 -19.50 -11.13 -8.71
N ALA A 315 -18.96 -9.98 -9.13
CA ALA A 315 -17.53 -9.72 -9.15
C ALA A 315 -16.90 -9.79 -7.76
N ILE A 316 -17.57 -9.27 -6.73
CA ILE A 316 -17.10 -9.34 -5.33
C ILE A 316 -17.15 -10.78 -4.81
N MET A 317 -18.25 -11.50 -5.07
CA MET A 317 -18.41 -12.88 -4.60
C MET A 317 -17.36 -13.82 -5.18
N THR A 318 -17.07 -13.69 -6.48
CA THR A 318 -16.12 -14.54 -7.23
C THR A 318 -14.69 -13.96 -7.27
N LEU A 319 -14.38 -12.96 -6.44
CA LEU A 319 -13.08 -12.26 -6.48
C LEU A 319 -11.89 -13.20 -6.28
N GLU A 320 -11.93 -14.03 -5.23
CA GLU A 320 -10.84 -14.95 -4.90
C GLU A 320 -10.63 -16.01 -5.97
N GLU A 321 -11.71 -16.50 -6.57
CA GLU A 321 -11.65 -17.46 -7.68
C GLU A 321 -10.84 -16.91 -8.84
N ARG A 322 -11.09 -15.65 -9.25
CA ARG A 322 -10.35 -15.02 -10.35
C ARG A 322 -8.86 -14.81 -10.04
N ILE A 323 -8.55 -14.54 -8.78
CA ILE A 323 -7.17 -14.34 -8.33
C ILE A 323 -6.41 -15.66 -8.39
N TYR A 324 -6.98 -16.72 -7.84
CA TYR A 324 -6.34 -18.02 -7.85
C TYR A 324 -6.37 -18.71 -9.21
N ALA A 325 -7.36 -18.40 -10.06
CA ALA A 325 -7.36 -18.87 -11.44
C ALA A 325 -6.10 -18.45 -12.21
N GLY A 326 -5.57 -17.24 -11.94
CA GLY A 326 -4.31 -16.78 -12.51
C GLY A 326 -3.06 -17.43 -11.90
N MET A 327 -3.18 -18.06 -10.73
CA MET A 327 -2.05 -18.66 -9.99
C MET A 327 -2.01 -20.20 -10.10
N ARG A 328 -3.16 -20.85 -10.28
CA ARG A 328 -3.28 -22.31 -10.35
C ARG A 328 -3.03 -22.79 -11.78
N GLY A 329 -1.80 -23.23 -12.04
CA GLY A 329 -1.43 -23.87 -13.30
C GLY A 329 -1.82 -25.35 -13.41
N VAL A 330 -2.22 -25.98 -12.30
CA VAL A 330 -2.62 -27.40 -12.24
C VAL A 330 -3.85 -27.55 -11.36
N GLU A 331 -4.85 -28.27 -11.85
CA GLU A 331 -6.02 -28.66 -11.08
C GLU A 331 -5.66 -29.86 -10.20
N LEU A 332 -5.65 -29.65 -8.88
CA LEU A 332 -5.42 -30.73 -7.92
C LEU A 332 -6.72 -31.51 -7.78
N LYS A 333 -6.71 -32.82 -8.07
CA LYS A 333 -7.85 -33.70 -7.78
C LYS A 333 -8.12 -33.66 -6.27
N GLU A 334 -9.33 -33.30 -5.88
CA GLU A 334 -9.74 -33.09 -4.48
C GLU A 334 -9.40 -34.27 -3.53
N ASN A 335 -9.24 -35.48 -4.08
CA ASN A 335 -8.94 -36.71 -3.34
C ASN A 335 -7.52 -36.81 -2.77
N SER A 336 -6.59 -35.88 -3.02
CA SER A 336 -5.23 -35.92 -2.46
C SER A 336 -4.93 -34.86 -1.39
N ILE A 337 -5.89 -34.00 -1.06
CA ILE A 337 -5.73 -32.93 -0.05
C ILE A 337 -6.49 -33.29 1.24
N SER A 338 -7.36 -34.29 1.20
CA SER A 338 -8.16 -34.78 2.34
C SER A 338 -7.40 -35.71 3.29
N THR A 339 -6.15 -35.38 3.62
CA THR A 339 -5.50 -35.90 4.84
C THR A 339 -4.59 -34.82 5.41
N ASN A 340 -5.05 -34.20 6.50
CA ASN A 340 -4.31 -33.33 7.44
C ASN A 340 -4.27 -31.81 7.22
N LEU A 341 -4.90 -31.25 6.19
CA LEU A 341 -5.19 -29.81 6.13
C LEU A 341 -6.67 -29.59 6.44
N GLU A 342 -7.09 -29.92 7.67
CA GLU A 342 -8.39 -29.43 8.17
C GLU A 342 -8.41 -27.90 8.06
N GLU A 343 -9.57 -27.36 7.70
CA GLU A 343 -10.00 -25.95 7.64
C GLU A 343 -9.83 -25.15 8.97
N LYS A 344 -8.81 -25.46 9.78
CA LYS A 344 -8.44 -24.73 11.00
C LYS A 344 -7.51 -23.55 10.74
N ASP A 345 -6.80 -23.51 9.61
CA ASP A 345 -5.75 -22.52 9.34
C ASP A 345 -6.13 -21.45 8.30
N LEU A 346 -7.37 -21.44 7.81
CA LEU A 346 -7.89 -20.42 6.87
C LEU A 346 -8.23 -19.06 7.50
N THR A 347 -7.80 -18.80 8.74
CA THR A 347 -7.81 -17.44 9.29
C THR A 347 -6.51 -16.73 8.92
N PRO A 348 -6.56 -15.60 8.19
CA PRO A 348 -5.42 -14.69 8.13
C PRO A 348 -4.99 -14.39 9.56
N ALA A 349 -3.69 -14.38 9.83
CA ALA A 349 -3.11 -14.02 11.13
C ALA A 349 -3.42 -12.57 11.59
N THR A 350 -4.39 -11.89 10.97
CA THR A 350 -4.77 -10.48 11.15
C THR A 350 -6.20 -10.28 11.67
N GLY A 351 -6.85 -11.28 12.29
CA GLY A 351 -8.14 -11.09 12.98
C GLY A 351 -8.41 -12.14 14.08
N PRO A 352 -9.26 -11.86 15.09
CA PRO A 352 -9.54 -12.81 16.15
C PRO A 352 -10.32 -14.03 15.61
N PRO A 353 -10.12 -15.22 16.20
CA PRO A 353 -10.53 -16.50 15.61
C PRO A 353 -12.05 -16.64 15.47
N PHE A 354 -12.50 -16.95 14.25
CA PHE A 354 -13.89 -17.24 13.92
C PHE A 354 -14.43 -18.53 14.57
N ASN A 355 -13.55 -19.45 15.01
CA ASN A 355 -13.95 -20.80 15.43
C ASN A 355 -14.10 -21.05 16.94
N GLU A 356 -13.88 -20.07 17.83
CA GLU A 356 -14.08 -20.30 19.28
C GLU A 356 -15.53 -20.09 19.75
N ARG A 357 -16.33 -19.24 19.10
CA ARG A 357 -17.73 -19.02 19.51
C ARG A 357 -18.63 -20.20 19.17
N GLN A 358 -18.51 -20.79 17.96
CA GLN A 358 -19.29 -21.95 17.54
C GLN A 358 -19.02 -23.19 18.43
N LYS A 359 -17.74 -23.41 18.80
CA LYS A 359 -17.35 -24.48 19.74
C LYS A 359 -17.95 -24.26 21.13
N ARG A 360 -17.95 -23.03 21.66
CA ARG A 360 -18.58 -22.73 22.95
C ARG A 360 -20.10 -22.92 22.91
N THR A 361 -20.78 -22.59 21.80
CA THR A 361 -22.23 -22.81 21.69
C THR A 361 -22.59 -24.29 21.58
N ASN A 362 -21.77 -25.10 20.89
CA ASN A 362 -21.99 -26.55 20.79
C ASN A 362 -21.62 -27.30 22.09
N ILE A 363 -20.59 -26.86 22.81
CA ILE A 363 -20.26 -27.38 24.15
C ILE A 363 -21.33 -26.98 25.17
N LEU A 364 -21.91 -25.77 25.08
CA LEU A 364 -23.05 -25.38 25.90
C LEU A 364 -24.31 -26.19 25.57
N LYS A 365 -24.61 -26.44 24.28
CA LYS A 365 -25.73 -27.30 23.85
C LYS A 365 -25.55 -28.76 24.26
N GLN A 366 -24.32 -29.29 24.22
CA GLN A 366 -24.00 -30.64 24.72
C GLN A 366 -24.03 -30.74 26.26
N ARG A 367 -23.70 -29.66 26.99
CA ARG A 367 -23.84 -29.61 28.44
C ARG A 367 -25.30 -29.45 28.88
N LEU A 368 -26.09 -28.66 28.17
CA LEU A 368 -27.53 -28.46 28.45
C LEU A 368 -28.37 -29.70 28.08
N SER A 369 -28.05 -30.41 27.00
CA SER A 369 -28.73 -31.69 26.66
C SER A 369 -28.38 -32.85 27.60
N ARG A 370 -27.25 -32.78 28.33
CA ARG A 370 -26.92 -33.74 29.40
C ARG A 370 -27.51 -33.37 30.76
N GLN A 371 -27.99 -32.13 30.95
CA GLN A 371 -28.62 -31.67 32.18
C GLN A 371 -30.16 -31.77 32.18
N PHE A 372 -30.78 -32.04 31.03
CA PHE A 372 -32.24 -32.15 30.87
C PHE A 372 -32.66 -33.47 30.18
N ASN A 373 -32.10 -34.59 30.63
CA ASN A 373 -32.70 -35.91 30.42
C ASN A 373 -33.33 -36.38 31.73
N PHE A 374 -34.63 -36.11 31.87
CA PHE A 374 -35.61 -36.95 32.56
C PHE A 374 -36.78 -37.13 31.61
#